data_AF-A0A957BBQ3-F1
#
_entry.id   AF-A0A957BBQ3-F1
#
_cell.length_a   1.000
_cell.length_b   1.000
_cell.length_c   1.000
_cell.angle_alpha   90.00
_cell.angle_beta   90.00
_cell.angle_gamma   90.00
#
_symmetry.space_group_name_H-M   'P 1'
#
loop_
_entity.id
_entity.type
_entity.pdbx_description
1 polymer ?
#
loop_
_entity_poly.entity_id
_entity_poly.type
_entity_poly.pdbx_seq_one_letter_code
_entity_poly.pdbx_strand_id
1 'polypeptide(L)'
;MSDLPDFQKRSPNRVRPLLNGVFGSNFVRLETFDDGHFRAVFKPSHFVLQDNATEPSKSQWNTLKKQIKRRDHQIFIFKEHGTVPCDESAKTTCYYIDFGFFLDIM
;
A
#
# COMPACT_ATOMS: atom_id res chain seq x y z
N MET A 1 1.82 19.47 -14.95
CA MET A 1 2.65 18.34 -15.40
C MET A 1 3.20 17.73 -14.14
N SER A 2 2.69 16.57 -13.73
CA SER A 2 3.09 15.95 -12.48
C SER A 2 4.39 15.19 -12.74
N ASP A 3 5.52 15.78 -12.36
CA ASP A 3 6.83 15.13 -12.27
C ASP A 3 6.76 14.01 -11.22
N LEU A 4 6.14 12.88 -11.60
CA LEU A 4 6.27 11.66 -10.82
C LEU A 4 7.72 11.18 -11.02
N PRO A 5 8.44 10.88 -9.93
CA PRO A 5 9.79 10.35 -10.04
C PRO A 5 9.77 9.03 -10.81
N ASP A 6 10.80 8.80 -11.64
CA ASP A 6 10.96 7.51 -12.28
C ASP A 6 11.09 6.42 -11.19
N PHE A 7 10.24 5.40 -11.25
CA PHE A 7 10.22 4.32 -10.28
C PHE A 7 11.09 3.15 -10.74
N GLN A 8 11.88 2.61 -9.81
CA GLN A 8 12.61 1.38 -10.05
C GLN A 8 11.63 0.20 -10.10
N LYS A 9 11.51 -0.45 -11.27
CA LYS A 9 10.78 -1.71 -11.40
C LYS A 9 11.43 -2.79 -10.54
N ARG A 10 10.84 -3.08 -9.38
CA ARG A 10 11.29 -4.18 -8.51
C ARG A 10 10.53 -5.46 -8.83
N SER A 11 11.18 -6.60 -8.62
CA SER A 11 10.48 -7.89 -8.71
C SER A 11 9.41 -7.98 -7.60
N PRO A 12 8.16 -8.34 -7.93
CA PRO A 12 7.08 -8.51 -6.94
C PRO A 12 7.47 -9.50 -5.81
N ASN A 13 8.34 -10.46 -6.11
CA ASN A 13 8.86 -11.44 -5.15
C ASN A 13 9.69 -10.81 -4.02
N ARG A 14 10.31 -9.64 -4.25
CA ARG A 14 11.02 -8.88 -3.21
C ARG A 14 10.10 -7.95 -2.43
N VAL A 15 9.05 -7.45 -3.07
CA VAL A 15 8.10 -6.50 -2.47
C VAL A 15 7.12 -7.20 -1.55
N ARG A 16 6.65 -8.39 -1.94
CA ARG A 16 5.63 -9.16 -1.20
C ARG A 16 6.05 -9.50 0.24
N PRO A 17 7.29 -9.95 0.54
CA PRO A 17 7.74 -10.16 1.93
C PRO A 17 7.74 -8.89 2.78
N LEU A 18 8.08 -7.74 2.18
CA LEU A 18 8.08 -6.45 2.87
C LEU A 18 6.65 -6.07 3.30
N LEU A 19 5.69 -6.20 2.39
CA LEU A 19 4.28 -5.93 2.68
C LEU A 19 3.70 -6.95 3.65
N ASN A 20 4.04 -8.23 3.53
CA ASN A 20 3.67 -9.25 4.51
C ASN A 20 4.19 -8.91 5.90
N GLY A 21 5.38 -8.29 6.02
CA GLY A 21 5.90 -7.81 7.31
C GLY A 21 5.12 -6.64 7.91
N VAL A 22 4.39 -5.87 7.10
CA VAL A 22 3.57 -4.73 7.56
C VAL A 22 2.14 -5.17 7.85
N PHE A 23 1.52 -5.85 6.89
CA PHE A 23 0.09 -6.18 6.92
C PHE A 23 -0.19 -7.57 7.52
N GLY A 24 0.78 -8.48 7.50
CA GLY A 24 0.64 -9.84 8.00
C GLY A 24 -0.49 -10.60 7.30
N SER A 25 -1.37 -11.20 8.10
CA SER A 25 -2.57 -11.92 7.64
C SER A 25 -3.65 -11.03 7.03
N ASN A 26 -3.53 -9.71 7.16
CA ASN A 26 -4.46 -8.76 6.54
C ASN A 26 -4.07 -8.42 5.09
N PHE A 27 -2.91 -8.86 4.63
CA PHE A 27 -2.51 -8.67 3.25
C PHE A 27 -3.40 -9.52 2.32
N VAL A 28 -3.95 -8.89 1.27
CA VAL A 28 -4.84 -9.57 0.31
C VAL A 28 -4.08 -9.84 -0.98
N ARG A 29 -3.63 -8.78 -1.67
CA ARG A 29 -2.91 -8.91 -2.94
C ARG A 29 -2.01 -7.72 -3.23
N LEU A 30 -1.05 -7.95 -4.12
CA LEU A 30 -0.16 -6.94 -4.69
C LEU A 30 -0.52 -6.81 -6.16
N GLU A 31 -0.93 -5.62 -6.59
CA GLU A 31 -1.08 -5.30 -8.01
C GLU A 31 0.16 -4.53 -8.47
N THR A 32 0.60 -4.77 -9.70
CA THR A 32 1.81 -4.21 -10.30
C THR A 32 1.41 -3.41 -11.53
N PHE A 33 1.92 -2.20 -11.67
CA PHE A 33 1.60 -1.31 -12.79
C PHE A 33 2.79 -1.16 -13.74
N ASP A 34 2.50 -0.80 -14.99
CA ASP A 34 3.48 -0.76 -16.09
C ASP A 34 4.56 0.31 -15.90
N ASP A 35 4.26 1.37 -15.15
CA ASP A 35 5.18 2.44 -14.75
C ASP A 35 6.11 2.04 -13.58
N GLY A 36 5.94 0.82 -13.03
CA GLY A 36 6.77 0.27 -11.98
C GLY A 36 6.32 0.58 -10.55
N HIS A 37 5.15 1.21 -10.36
CA HIS A 37 4.55 1.28 -9.03
C HIS A 37 3.74 0.02 -8.69
N PHE A 38 3.39 -0.08 -7.41
CA PHE A 38 2.69 -1.20 -6.83
C PHE A 38 1.49 -0.70 -6.02
N ARG A 39 0.42 -1.48 -6.04
CA ARG A 39 -0.72 -1.30 -5.13
C ARG A 39 -0.79 -2.45 -4.17
N ALA A 40 -0.69 -2.13 -2.87
CA ALA A 40 -0.97 -3.10 -1.82
C ALA A 40 -2.43 -3.01 -1.43
N VAL A 41 -3.16 -4.13 -1.61
CA VAL A 41 -4.54 -4.28 -1.16
C VAL A 41 -4.54 -5.07 0.15
N PHE A 42 -5.23 -4.56 1.16
CA PHE A 42 -5.28 -5.17 2.50
C PHE A 42 -6.67 -5.03 3.12
N LYS A 43 -6.97 -5.94 4.06
CA LYS A 43 -8.27 -6.02 4.73
C LYS A 43 -8.51 -4.81 5.65
N PRO A 44 -9.77 -4.35 5.79
CA PRO A 44 -10.12 -3.28 6.74
C PRO A 44 -9.75 -3.58 8.18
N SER A 45 -9.76 -4.87 8.56
CA SER A 45 -9.34 -5.37 9.87
C SER A 45 -7.90 -5.02 10.25
N HIS A 46 -7.08 -4.55 9.31
CA HIS A 46 -5.77 -3.98 9.63
C HIS A 46 -5.88 -2.69 10.44
N PHE A 47 -6.91 -1.88 10.18
CA PHE A 47 -7.20 -0.70 10.97
C PHE A 47 -8.15 -1.06 12.10
N VAL A 48 -7.74 -0.71 13.33
CA VAL A 48 -8.64 -0.75 14.48
C VAL A 48 -9.53 0.49 14.39
N LEU A 49 -10.70 0.35 13.77
CA LEU A 49 -11.72 1.39 13.73
C LEU A 49 -12.44 1.42 15.08
N GLN A 50 -12.65 2.61 15.64
CA GLN A 50 -13.51 2.76 16.81
C GLN A 50 -14.97 2.56 16.39
N ASP A 51 -15.84 2.14 17.31
CA ASP A 51 -17.17 1.53 17.05
C ASP A 51 -18.14 2.28 16.11
N ASN A 52 -17.87 3.54 15.76
CA ASN A 52 -18.69 4.35 14.84
C ASN A 52 -17.93 4.87 13.60
N ALA A 53 -16.65 4.53 13.44
CA ALA A 53 -15.87 4.94 12.27
C ALA A 53 -15.99 3.89 11.17
N THR A 54 -16.57 4.27 10.04
CA THR A 54 -16.64 3.44 8.83
C THR A 54 -15.35 3.51 8.01
N GLU A 55 -14.50 4.49 8.28
CA GLU A 55 -13.25 4.73 7.56
C GLU A 55 -12.07 5.05 8.51
N PRO A 56 -10.85 4.60 8.16
CA PRO A 56 -9.65 4.91 8.91
C PRO A 56 -9.31 6.39 8.86
N SER A 57 -8.85 6.91 9.99
CA SER A 57 -8.51 8.32 10.12
C SER A 57 -7.20 8.67 9.41
N LYS A 58 -7.00 9.96 9.11
CA LYS A 58 -5.76 10.47 8.53
C LYS A 58 -4.51 10.09 9.34
N SER A 59 -4.62 10.00 10.67
CA SER A 59 -3.50 9.61 11.53
C SER A 59 -3.15 8.12 11.40
N GLN A 60 -4.16 7.25 11.22
CA GLN A 60 -3.96 5.83 10.95
C GLN A 60 -3.27 5.62 9.60
N TRP A 61 -3.73 6.30 8.55
CA TRP A 61 -3.06 6.30 7.25
C TRP A 61 -1.62 6.79 7.33
N ASN A 62 -1.37 7.92 7.99
CA ASN A 62 -0.01 8.44 8.14
C ASN A 62 0.88 7.47 8.93
N THR A 63 0.34 6.79 9.93
CA THR A 63 1.06 5.78 10.70
C THR A 63 1.43 4.58 9.84
N LEU A 64 0.49 4.08 9.04
CA LEU A 64 0.76 3.00 8.08
C LEU A 64 1.85 3.40 7.07
N LYS A 65 1.73 4.59 6.46
CA LYS A 65 2.74 5.12 5.54
C LYS A 65 4.12 5.19 6.18
N LYS A 66 4.20 5.63 7.44
CA LYS A 66 5.45 5.64 8.21
C LYS A 66 5.98 4.24 8.48
N GLN A 67 5.13 3.27 8.81
CA GLN A 67 5.55 1.88 9.03
C GLN A 67 6.15 1.26 7.77
N ILE A 68 5.52 1.46 6.61
CA ILE A 68 6.04 0.99 5.32
C ILE A 68 7.39 1.66 5.01
N LYS A 69 7.50 3.00 5.12
CA LYS A 69 8.76 3.73 4.90
C LYS A 69 9.90 3.35 5.87
N ARG A 70 9.57 2.88 7.07
CA ARG A 70 10.56 2.38 8.05
C ARG A 70 11.10 1.00 7.67
N ARG A 71 10.38 0.22 6.87
CA ARG A 71 10.86 -1.07 6.36
C ARG A 71 11.87 -0.89 5.24
N ASP A 72 11.62 0.09 4.37
CA ASP A 72 12.53 0.48 3.30
C ASP A 72 12.38 1.97 3.02
N HIS A 73 13.46 2.71 3.24
CA HIS A 73 13.52 4.16 3.08
C HIS A 73 13.44 4.60 1.61
N GLN A 74 13.68 3.70 0.66
CA GLN A 74 13.56 3.95 -0.78
C GLN A 74 12.10 3.90 -1.25
N ILE A 75 11.15 3.54 -0.38
CA ILE A 75 9.74 3.53 -0.74
C ILE A 75 9.19 4.96 -0.81
N PHE A 76 8.72 5.31 -2.00
CA PHE A 76 7.81 6.42 -2.21
C PHE A 76 6.37 5.93 -2.05
N ILE A 77 5.59 6.59 -1.20
CA ILE A 77 4.18 6.23 -1.01
C ILE A 77 3.32 7.36 -1.56
N PHE A 78 2.39 7.01 -2.44
CA PHE A 78 1.49 7.98 -3.04
C PHE A 78 0.60 8.62 -1.97
N LYS A 79 0.16 9.84 -2.25
CA LYS A 79 -0.75 10.54 -1.36
C LYS A 79 -2.12 9.86 -1.36
N GLU A 80 -2.55 9.41 -2.53
CA GLU A 80 -3.81 8.72 -2.75
C GLU A 80 -3.84 7.36 -2.05
N HIS A 81 -4.99 7.09 -1.45
CA HIS A 81 -5.37 5.84 -0.81
C HIS A 81 -6.89 5.78 -0.86
N GLY A 82 -7.46 4.59 -0.85
CA GLY A 82 -8.89 4.45 -0.92
C GLY A 82 -9.33 3.03 -0.71
N THR A 83 -10.48 2.72 -1.28
CA THR A 83 -11.12 1.41 -1.18
C THR A 83 -11.26 0.74 -2.54
N VAL A 84 -11.08 -0.57 -2.56
CA VAL A 84 -11.27 -1.44 -3.74
C VAL A 84 -12.00 -2.71 -3.31
N PRO A 85 -12.72 -3.39 -4.21
CA PRO A 85 -13.27 -4.71 -3.91
C PRO A 85 -12.14 -5.69 -3.54
N CYS A 86 -12.31 -6.40 -2.42
CA CYS A 86 -11.34 -7.40 -1.97
C CYS A 86 -11.16 -8.53 -2.99
N ASP A 87 -12.19 -8.83 -3.78
CA ASP A 87 -12.20 -9.75 -4.91
C ASP A 87 -13.28 -9.30 -5.92
N GLU A 88 -13.20 -9.72 -7.19
CA GLU A 88 -14.18 -9.36 -8.23
C GLU A 88 -15.62 -9.81 -7.88
N SER A 89 -15.77 -10.83 -7.03
CA SER A 89 -17.08 -11.33 -6.57
C SER A 89 -17.44 -10.92 -5.13
N ALA A 90 -16.58 -10.19 -4.42
CA ALA A 90 -16.80 -9.91 -3.01
C ALA A 90 -17.59 -8.60 -2.80
N LYS A 91 -18.65 -8.67 -1.98
CA LYS A 91 -19.29 -7.49 -1.36
C LYS A 91 -18.40 -6.82 -0.31
N THR A 92 -17.22 -7.38 -0.02
CA THR A 92 -16.30 -6.87 0.98
C THR A 92 -15.35 -5.87 0.36
N THR A 93 -15.34 -4.68 0.94
CA THR A 93 -14.44 -3.59 0.56
C THR A 93 -13.10 -3.73 1.28
N CYS A 94 -12.01 -3.65 0.55
CA CYS A 94 -10.64 -3.62 1.05
C CYS A 94 -10.05 -2.22 0.90
N TYR A 95 -9.00 -1.94 1.67
CA TYR A 95 -8.22 -0.72 1.50
C TYR A 95 -7.05 -0.96 0.56
N TYR A 96 -6.64 0.09 -0.14
CA TYR A 96 -5.43 0.06 -0.94
C TYR A 96 -4.51 1.24 -0.65
N ILE A 97 -3.23 1.01 -0.90
CA ILE A 97 -2.22 2.05 -0.93
C ILE A 97 -1.27 1.83 -2.09
N ASP A 98 -1.00 2.92 -2.82
CA ASP A 98 -0.08 2.90 -3.95
C ASP A 98 1.30 3.38 -3.48
N PHE A 99 2.33 2.69 -3.93
CA PHE A 99 3.72 2.98 -3.60
C PHE A 99 4.65 2.55 -4.73
N GLY A 100 5.74 3.28 -4.88
CA GLY A 100 6.84 2.95 -5.79
C GLY A 100 8.16 2.91 -5.03
N PHE A 101 9.22 2.47 -5.71
CA PHE A 101 10.57 2.57 -5.18
C PHE A 101 11.31 3.63 -5.96
N PHE A 102 11.98 4.53 -5.27
CA PHE A 102 12.87 5.47 -5.93
C PHE A 102 13.94 4.72 -6.73
N LEU A 103 14.27 5.25 -7.91
CA LEU A 103 15.47 4.87 -8.63
C LEU A 103 16.66 5.14 -7.72
N ASP A 104 17.31 4.06 -7.28
CA ASP A 104 18.55 4.15 -6.52
C ASP A 104 19.59 4.74 -7.47
N ILE A 105 19.83 6.05 -7.37
CA ILE A 105 20.98 6.70 -7.98
C ILE A 105 22.17 6.30 -7.10
N MET A 106 22.70 5.12 -7.35
CA MET A 106 24.06 4.75 -6.93
C MET A 106 25.01 4.96 -8.10
#